data_AF-A0A1N7CCI1-F1
#
_entry.id   AF-A0A1N7CCI1-F1
#
_cell.length_a   1.000
_cell.length_b   1.000
_cell.length_c   1.000
_cell.angle_alpha   90.00
_cell.angle_beta   90.00
_cell.angle_gamma   90.00
#
_symmetry.space_group_name_H-M   'P 1'
#
loop_
_entity.id
_entity.type
_entity.pdbx_description
1 polymer ?
#
loop_
_entity_poly.entity_id
_entity_poly.type
_entity_poly.pdbx_seq_one_letter_code
_entity_poly.pdbx_strand_id
1 'polypeptide(L)'
;MLRSDLKLTHVRRARRTLATAATCAGVALGIVTLTGVAAAAPVSLPDAAASSFSAPAFRAAQSVVTAPTLEGVVGDADAALTRAQTTLKDAATVESDIQAAGLPLAVGDASVDTAALQTATDRLSSSDLLPVVLVPALSQNASTEAQRVAERVAVLRGSLNDAVAAKAAADAAAEAQRQAEAAAAAEAQRQKEAAEALARVNTPEGAKEFAQSYAADQYGWGSDQFSCLVSLWTKESGWNYQAYNPSGATGIPQSLPGSKMATFGDDWQTNAATQIKWGLDYISRGYGTPCSAWSHSQATDWY
;
A
#
# COMPACT_ATOMS: atom_id res chain seq x y z
N MET A 1 -6.55 9.71 -68.55
CA MET A 1 -7.07 11.07 -68.25
C MET A 1 -7.65 11.01 -66.85
N LEU A 2 -7.24 11.66 -65.76
CA LEU A 2 -6.27 12.70 -65.34
C LEU A 2 -5.79 12.22 -63.94
N ARG A 3 -4.50 12.05 -63.62
CA ARG A 3 -3.55 13.02 -63.00
C ARG A 3 -4.14 13.93 -61.90
N SER A 4 -3.64 13.77 -60.68
CA SER A 4 -2.83 14.75 -59.89
C SER A 4 -2.80 14.28 -58.42
N ASP A 5 -1.68 13.77 -57.90
CA ASP A 5 -0.50 14.47 -57.38
C ASP A 5 -0.76 15.28 -56.09
N LEU A 6 -0.26 14.76 -54.97
CA LEU A 6 0.35 15.55 -53.90
C LEU A 6 1.32 14.65 -53.10
N LYS A 7 2.61 14.88 -53.37
CA LYS A 7 3.78 14.32 -52.66
C LYS A 7 4.29 15.33 -51.63
N LEU A 8 5.20 14.79 -50.80
CA LEU A 8 6.24 15.39 -49.94
C LEU A 8 5.88 15.48 -48.45
N THR A 9 6.33 14.54 -47.60
CA THR A 9 7.70 14.33 -47.01
C THR A 9 8.12 15.49 -46.10
N HIS A 10 8.30 15.26 -44.80
CA HIS A 10 9.57 15.00 -44.09
C HIS A 10 9.24 15.09 -42.57
N VAL A 11 9.89 14.50 -41.55
CA VAL A 11 11.17 13.82 -41.34
C VAL A 11 11.06 13.08 -40.00
N ARG A 12 11.58 11.84 -39.92
CA ARG A 12 11.91 11.19 -38.65
C ARG A 12 13.24 11.75 -38.15
N ARG A 13 13.32 12.18 -36.89
CA ARG A 13 14.58 12.16 -36.13
C ARG A 13 14.33 11.79 -34.67
N ALA A 14 14.86 10.63 -34.31
CA ALA A 14 15.01 10.17 -32.94
C ALA A 14 16.13 10.95 -32.23
N ARG A 15 16.00 11.18 -30.91
CA ARG A 15 16.87 10.60 -29.86
C ARG A 15 16.76 11.36 -28.52
N ARG A 16 16.61 10.53 -27.47
CA ARG A 16 17.35 10.51 -26.19
C ARG A 16 16.98 11.47 -25.04
N THR A 17 16.49 10.81 -23.98
CA THR A 17 16.94 10.86 -22.57
C THR A 17 16.97 12.19 -21.85
N LEU A 18 16.18 12.28 -20.77
CA LEU A 18 16.67 12.77 -19.48
C LEU A 18 15.87 12.08 -18.36
N ALA A 19 16.60 11.29 -17.57
CA ALA A 19 16.15 10.75 -16.31
C ALA A 19 16.23 11.86 -15.25
N THR A 20 15.20 11.96 -14.41
CA THR A 20 15.28 12.66 -13.12
C THR A 20 14.74 11.75 -12.03
N ALA A 21 15.63 11.43 -11.11
CA ALA A 21 15.41 10.62 -9.94
C ALA A 21 14.53 11.33 -8.91
N ALA A 22 13.63 10.59 -8.28
CA ALA A 22 13.01 10.96 -7.01
C ALA A 22 13.19 9.79 -6.04
N THR A 23 14.16 9.98 -5.15
CA THR A 23 14.42 9.22 -3.93
C THR A 23 13.34 9.51 -2.88
N CYS A 24 12.72 8.48 -2.31
CA CYS A 24 12.25 8.47 -0.92
C CYS A 24 12.35 7.05 -0.36
N ALA A 25 12.89 6.98 0.85
CA ALA A 25 13.35 5.79 1.54
C ALA A 25 12.43 5.43 2.73
N GLY A 26 12.57 4.19 3.22
CA GLY A 26 12.07 3.71 4.53
C GLY A 26 10.93 2.70 4.38
N VAL A 27 10.90 1.53 5.01
CA VAL A 27 11.71 0.93 6.09
C VAL A 27 11.63 -0.59 5.94
N ALA A 28 12.76 -1.30 5.97
CA ALA A 28 12.82 -2.74 6.16
C ALA A 28 13.83 -3.05 7.27
N LEU A 29 13.32 -3.38 8.46
CA LEU A 29 13.99 -4.22 9.46
C LEU A 29 13.92 -5.65 8.91
N GLY A 30 14.96 -6.49 8.84
CA GLY A 30 16.18 -6.62 9.62
C GLY A 30 16.21 -8.07 10.11
N ILE A 31 17.26 -8.83 9.81
CA ILE A 31 17.85 -9.87 10.67
C ILE A 31 19.17 -10.36 10.03
N VAL A 32 20.13 -10.55 10.93
CA VAL A 32 21.57 -10.69 10.80
C VAL A 32 21.98 -12.15 10.60
N THR A 33 23.03 -12.41 9.81
CA THR A 33 24.00 -13.48 10.12
C THR A 33 25.41 -13.09 9.69
N LEU A 34 26.33 -13.09 10.65
CA LEU A 34 27.78 -12.93 10.49
C LEU A 34 28.43 -14.19 9.89
N THR A 35 29.40 -14.01 9.00
CA THR A 35 30.57 -14.92 8.89
C THR A 35 31.82 -14.10 8.57
N GLY A 36 32.87 -14.35 9.36
CA GLY A 36 34.09 -13.57 9.44
C GLY A 36 35.13 -13.82 8.34
N VAL A 37 36.13 -12.94 8.39
CA VAL A 37 37.25 -12.72 7.48
C VAL A 37 38.44 -13.62 7.81
N ALA A 38 39.16 -14.10 6.78
CA ALA A 38 40.63 -14.17 6.79
C ALA A 38 41.18 -14.25 5.36
N ALA A 39 42.14 -13.38 5.05
CA ALA A 39 42.86 -13.26 3.79
C ALA A 39 44.21 -13.99 3.85
N ALA A 40 44.68 -14.54 2.72
CA ALA A 40 46.04 -14.41 2.18
C ALA A 40 46.23 -15.33 0.95
N ALA A 41 46.78 -14.78 -0.15
CA ALA A 41 47.36 -15.50 -1.29
C ALA A 41 48.88 -15.73 -1.04
N PRO A 42 49.71 -16.36 -1.92
CA PRO A 42 49.46 -16.92 -3.26
C PRO A 42 50.13 -18.29 -3.56
N VAL A 43 49.98 -18.70 -4.83
CA VAL A 43 50.47 -19.87 -5.59
C VAL A 43 51.94 -20.29 -5.35
N SER A 44 52.18 -21.61 -5.32
CA SER A 44 53.41 -22.25 -5.85
C SER A 44 53.15 -23.74 -6.16
N LEU A 45 53.45 -24.14 -7.40
CA LEU A 45 53.44 -25.53 -7.89
C LEU A 45 54.68 -26.28 -7.39
N PRO A 46 54.60 -27.62 -7.26
CA PRO A 46 55.73 -28.45 -7.66
C PRO A 46 55.33 -29.48 -8.73
N ASP A 47 56.16 -29.42 -9.78
CA ASP A 47 56.71 -30.45 -10.65
C ASP A 47 56.12 -31.87 -10.71
N ALA A 48 56.01 -32.35 -11.94
CA ALA A 48 55.73 -33.74 -12.27
C ALA A 48 57.02 -34.58 -12.15
N ALA A 49 57.03 -35.59 -11.29
CA ALA A 49 58.00 -36.68 -11.40
C ALA A 49 57.49 -37.99 -10.81
N ALA A 50 57.56 -39.02 -11.66
CA ALA A 50 57.79 -40.43 -11.34
C ALA A 50 56.70 -41.20 -10.57
N SER A 51 55.88 -41.89 -11.38
CA SER A 51 55.33 -43.22 -11.17
C SER A 51 55.99 -44.07 -10.07
N SER A 52 55.19 -44.44 -9.07
CA SER A 52 55.40 -45.67 -8.31
C SER A 52 54.05 -46.38 -8.15
N PHE A 53 53.96 -47.59 -8.70
CA PHE A 53 52.80 -48.48 -8.54
C PHE A 53 52.63 -48.83 -7.06
N SER A 54 51.61 -48.29 -6.39
CA SER A 54 51.06 -48.90 -5.19
C SER A 54 49.88 -49.78 -5.58
N ALA A 55 50.00 -51.08 -5.30
CA ALA A 55 48.90 -52.03 -5.41
C ALA A 55 47.68 -51.50 -4.62
N PRO A 56 46.44 -51.71 -5.10
CA PRO A 56 45.27 -51.33 -4.33
C PRO A 56 45.21 -52.22 -3.09
N ALA A 57 45.51 -51.65 -1.93
CA ALA A 57 45.11 -52.24 -0.67
C ALA A 57 43.58 -52.22 -0.63
N PHE A 58 42.96 -53.36 -0.95
CA PHE A 58 41.56 -53.61 -0.63
C PHE A 58 41.40 -53.51 0.90
N ARG A 59 41.07 -52.32 1.42
CA ARG A 59 40.43 -52.21 2.73
C ARG A 59 39.01 -52.72 2.57
N ALA A 60 38.84 -54.03 2.70
CA ALA A 60 37.55 -54.62 3.03
C ALA A 60 37.22 -54.29 4.49
N ALA A 61 36.92 -53.03 4.77
CA ALA A 61 36.08 -52.69 5.91
C ALA A 61 34.63 -52.92 5.45
N GLN A 62 34.27 -54.18 5.20
CA GLN A 62 32.88 -54.54 5.11
C GLN A 62 32.33 -54.40 6.53
N SER A 63 31.55 -53.34 6.77
CA SER A 63 30.60 -53.33 7.87
C SER A 63 29.85 -54.66 7.79
N VAL A 64 30.07 -55.55 8.76
CA VAL A 64 29.27 -56.76 8.90
C VAL A 64 27.86 -56.27 9.15
N VAL A 65 27.05 -56.27 8.10
CA VAL A 65 25.60 -56.11 8.23
C VAL A 65 25.17 -57.35 9.00
N THR A 66 24.88 -57.17 10.28
CA THR A 66 24.21 -58.20 11.08
C THR A 66 23.00 -58.66 10.27
N ALA A 67 22.88 -59.98 10.05
CA ALA A 67 21.72 -60.53 9.36
C ALA A 67 20.46 -60.00 10.05
N PRO A 68 19.49 -59.43 9.30
CA PRO A 68 18.33 -58.85 9.91
C PRO A 68 17.58 -59.92 10.70
N THR A 69 17.21 -59.60 11.94
CA THR A 69 16.37 -60.50 12.73
C THR A 69 14.98 -60.52 12.13
N LEU A 70 14.27 -61.64 12.28
CA LEU A 70 12.89 -61.75 11.80
C LEU A 70 12.01 -60.62 12.37
N GLU A 71 12.20 -60.30 13.65
CA GLU A 71 11.50 -59.22 14.35
C GLU A 71 11.83 -57.84 13.74
N GLY A 72 13.08 -57.59 13.35
CA GLY A 72 13.46 -56.37 12.63
C GLY A 72 12.81 -56.26 11.27
N VAL A 73 12.78 -57.35 10.49
CA VAL A 73 12.13 -57.38 9.17
C VAL A 73 10.62 -57.11 9.28
N VAL A 74 9.95 -57.69 10.27
CA VAL A 74 8.52 -57.48 10.52
C VAL A 74 8.26 -56.05 11.00
N GLY A 75 9.10 -55.51 11.89
CA GLY A 75 9.00 -54.12 12.36
C GLY A 75 9.20 -53.10 11.24
N ASP A 76 10.19 -53.31 10.36
CA ASP A 76 10.44 -52.45 9.20
C ASP A 76 9.26 -52.47 8.21
N ALA A 77 8.63 -53.63 8.02
CA ALA A 77 7.45 -53.77 7.18
C ALA A 77 6.23 -53.03 7.76
N ASP A 78 5.97 -53.15 9.06
CA ASP A 78 4.90 -52.41 9.74
C ASP A 78 5.11 -50.89 9.68
N ALA A 79 6.34 -50.45 9.89
CA ALA A 79 6.71 -49.05 9.75
C ALA A 79 6.54 -48.53 8.31
N ALA A 80 6.91 -49.34 7.30
CA ALA A 80 6.70 -49.01 5.90
C ALA A 80 5.21 -48.94 5.54
N LEU A 81 4.39 -49.87 6.04
CA LEU A 81 2.94 -49.89 5.82
C LEU A 81 2.27 -48.66 6.44
N THR A 82 2.59 -48.35 7.70
CA THR A 82 2.06 -47.17 8.41
C THR A 82 2.42 -45.88 7.68
N ARG A 83 3.66 -45.77 7.19
CA ARG A 83 4.11 -44.62 6.41
C ARG A 83 3.33 -44.49 5.10
N ALA A 84 3.16 -45.58 4.36
CA ALA A 84 2.42 -45.60 3.10
C ALA A 84 0.95 -45.16 3.29
N GLN A 85 0.27 -45.71 4.30
CA GLN A 85 -1.12 -45.35 4.61
C GLN A 85 -1.27 -43.88 5.02
N THR A 86 -0.34 -43.36 5.82
CA THR A 86 -0.30 -41.95 6.20
C THR A 86 -0.13 -41.06 4.97
N THR A 87 0.82 -41.38 4.09
CA THR A 87 1.08 -40.63 2.86
C THR A 87 -0.13 -40.63 1.92
N LEU A 88 -0.86 -41.74 1.79
CA LEU A 88 -2.09 -41.80 0.98
C LEU A 88 -3.19 -40.88 1.53
N LYS A 89 -3.34 -40.82 2.86
CA LYS A 89 -4.27 -39.90 3.51
C LYS A 89 -3.86 -38.44 3.31
N ASP A 90 -2.57 -38.14 3.42
CA ASP A 90 -2.04 -36.79 3.20
C ASP A 90 -2.24 -36.33 1.74
N ALA A 91 -2.09 -37.24 0.77
CA ALA A 91 -2.40 -36.99 -0.63
C ALA A 91 -3.87 -36.63 -0.85
N ALA A 92 -4.80 -37.42 -0.32
CA ALA A 92 -6.23 -37.11 -0.43
C ALA A 92 -6.59 -35.78 0.26
N THR A 93 -5.95 -35.48 1.40
CA THR A 93 -6.16 -34.24 2.15
C THR A 93 -5.70 -33.02 1.34
N VAL A 94 -4.50 -33.04 0.77
CA VAL A 94 -4.00 -31.89 0.00
C VAL A 94 -4.83 -31.65 -1.27
N GLU A 95 -5.29 -32.71 -1.95
CA GLU A 95 -6.19 -32.56 -3.11
C GLU A 95 -7.54 -31.93 -2.73
N SER A 96 -8.12 -32.35 -1.59
CA SER A 96 -9.33 -31.74 -1.04
C SER A 96 -9.13 -30.26 -0.67
N ASP A 97 -8.01 -29.93 -0.02
CA ASP A 97 -7.67 -28.55 0.37
C ASP A 97 -7.50 -27.65 -0.87
N ILE A 98 -6.87 -28.16 -1.92
CA ILE A 98 -6.71 -27.45 -3.20
C ILE A 98 -8.07 -27.19 -3.85
N GLN A 99 -8.96 -28.19 -3.89
CA GLN A 99 -10.30 -28.03 -4.42
C GLN A 99 -11.13 -27.02 -3.63
N ALA A 100 -11.04 -27.07 -2.30
CA ALA A 100 -11.75 -26.13 -1.41
C ALA A 100 -11.24 -24.69 -1.56
N ALA A 101 -9.93 -24.51 -1.74
CA ALA A 101 -9.35 -23.19 -1.98
C ALA A 101 -9.73 -22.63 -3.36
N GLY A 102 -9.81 -23.49 -4.39
CA GLY A 102 -10.15 -23.07 -5.76
C GLY A 102 -9.16 -22.09 -6.36
N LEU A 103 -7.92 -22.06 -5.86
CA LEU A 103 -6.88 -21.12 -6.27
C LEU A 103 -5.98 -21.73 -7.35
N PRO A 104 -5.49 -20.94 -8.32
CA PRO A 104 -4.49 -21.40 -9.27
C PRO A 104 -3.16 -21.67 -8.56
N LEU A 105 -2.59 -22.85 -8.79
CA LEU A 105 -1.29 -23.23 -8.25
C LEU A 105 -0.18 -22.98 -9.28
N ALA A 106 1.03 -22.67 -8.81
CA ALA A 106 2.19 -22.43 -9.67
C ALA A 106 2.83 -23.74 -10.18
N VAL A 107 2.41 -24.90 -9.65
CA VAL A 107 3.08 -26.19 -9.82
C VAL A 107 2.45 -27.10 -10.89
N GLY A 108 1.67 -26.53 -11.80
CA GLY A 108 1.06 -27.28 -12.91
C GLY A 108 -0.11 -28.15 -12.44
N ASP A 109 -0.01 -29.46 -12.66
CA ASP A 109 -1.05 -30.40 -12.23
C ASP A 109 -1.21 -30.37 -10.70
N ALA A 110 -2.45 -30.45 -10.22
CA ALA A 110 -2.78 -30.51 -8.80
C ALA A 110 -2.94 -31.96 -8.30
N SER A 111 -2.93 -32.94 -9.21
CA SER A 111 -3.11 -34.34 -8.86
C SER A 111 -1.86 -34.98 -8.23
N VAL A 112 -2.11 -36.01 -7.42
CA VAL A 112 -1.11 -36.88 -6.81
C VAL A 112 -1.31 -38.32 -7.30
N ASP A 113 -0.39 -38.82 -8.11
CA ASP A 113 -0.40 -40.22 -8.52
C ASP A 113 -0.02 -41.15 -7.35
N THR A 114 -1.02 -41.86 -6.84
CA THR A 114 -0.91 -42.77 -5.69
C THR A 114 -1.01 -44.24 -6.08
N ALA A 115 -1.22 -44.59 -7.35
CA ALA A 115 -1.56 -45.95 -7.77
C ALA A 115 -0.47 -46.98 -7.44
N ALA A 116 0.79 -46.61 -7.65
CA ALA A 116 1.93 -47.48 -7.34
C ALA A 116 2.15 -47.65 -5.83
N LEU A 117 1.87 -46.61 -5.02
CA LEU A 117 1.91 -46.69 -3.56
C LEU A 117 0.77 -47.55 -2.99
N GLN A 118 -0.44 -47.44 -3.55
CA GLN A 118 -1.57 -48.32 -3.20
C GLN A 118 -1.21 -49.79 -3.48
N THR A 119 -0.67 -50.07 -4.67
CA THR A 119 -0.23 -51.42 -5.04
C THR A 119 0.84 -51.97 -4.08
N ALA A 120 1.82 -51.14 -3.68
CA ALA A 120 2.84 -51.54 -2.72
C ALA A 120 2.26 -51.81 -1.32
N THR A 121 1.29 -51.00 -0.89
CA THR A 121 0.55 -51.13 0.38
C THR A 121 -0.25 -52.44 0.40
N ASP A 122 -1.01 -52.73 -0.65
CA ASP A 122 -1.84 -53.94 -0.76
C ASP A 122 -0.99 -55.21 -0.67
N ARG A 123 0.16 -55.23 -1.36
CA ARG A 123 1.11 -56.34 -1.30
C ARG A 123 1.70 -56.53 0.09
N LEU A 124 2.08 -55.44 0.76
CA LEU A 124 2.69 -55.49 2.08
C LEU A 124 1.68 -55.88 3.18
N SER A 125 0.42 -55.46 3.04
CA SER A 125 -0.69 -55.82 3.94
C SER A 125 -1.12 -57.29 3.82
N SER A 126 -0.83 -57.94 2.70
CA SER A 126 -1.09 -59.37 2.46
C SER A 126 0.01 -60.28 3.02
N SER A 127 0.68 -59.85 4.11
CA SER A 127 1.92 -60.44 4.66
C SER A 127 1.78 -61.90 5.11
N ASP A 128 0.58 -62.35 5.47
CA ASP A 128 0.31 -63.74 5.88
C ASP A 128 0.60 -64.78 4.79
N LEU A 129 0.67 -64.37 3.52
CA LEU A 129 0.89 -65.25 2.36
C LEU A 129 2.25 -65.05 1.71
N LEU A 130 3.12 -64.20 2.26
CA LEU A 130 4.40 -63.85 1.67
C LEU A 130 5.55 -64.67 2.24
N PRO A 131 6.42 -65.25 1.40
CA PRO A 131 7.71 -65.73 1.84
C PRO A 131 8.48 -64.62 2.57
N VAL A 132 8.92 -64.86 3.80
CA VAL A 132 9.67 -63.91 4.64
C VAL A 132 10.85 -63.26 3.90
N VAL A 133 11.45 -63.98 2.95
CA VAL A 133 12.57 -63.50 2.10
C VAL A 133 12.19 -62.31 1.22
N LEU A 134 10.90 -62.12 0.89
CA LEU A 134 10.43 -61.03 0.03
C LEU A 134 10.03 -59.76 0.81
N VAL A 135 9.80 -59.87 2.12
CA VAL A 135 9.34 -58.76 2.97
C VAL A 135 10.29 -57.56 2.93
N PRO A 136 11.63 -57.70 2.99
CA PRO A 136 12.54 -56.56 2.89
C PRO A 136 12.42 -55.79 1.57
N ALA A 137 12.31 -56.51 0.44
CA ALA A 137 12.21 -55.88 -0.87
C ALA A 137 10.88 -55.14 -1.06
N LEU A 138 9.78 -55.70 -0.55
CA LEU A 138 8.47 -55.06 -0.59
C LEU A 138 8.41 -53.83 0.33
N SER A 139 8.99 -53.91 1.53
CA SER A 139 9.06 -52.80 2.48
C SER A 139 9.87 -51.63 1.91
N GLN A 140 10.98 -51.93 1.22
CA GLN A 140 11.77 -50.92 0.53
C GLN A 140 11.01 -50.28 -0.62
N ASN A 141 10.29 -51.06 -1.43
CA ASN A 141 9.44 -50.54 -2.50
C ASN A 141 8.38 -49.58 -1.94
N ALA A 142 7.59 -50.02 -0.94
CA ALA A 142 6.59 -49.19 -0.30
C ALA A 142 7.18 -47.89 0.28
N SER A 143 8.38 -47.96 0.86
CA SER A 143 9.07 -46.78 1.38
C SER A 143 9.49 -45.78 0.28
N THR A 144 10.02 -46.27 -0.85
CA THR A 144 10.38 -45.42 -2.00
C THR A 144 9.15 -44.76 -2.62
N GLU A 145 8.06 -45.53 -2.79
CA GLU A 145 6.80 -45.03 -3.31
C GLU A 145 6.17 -43.99 -2.37
N ALA A 146 6.23 -44.23 -1.05
CA ALA A 146 5.75 -43.30 -0.03
C ALA A 146 6.55 -42.00 -0.04
N GLN A 147 7.87 -42.07 -0.25
CA GLN A 147 8.72 -40.87 -0.37
C GLN A 147 8.36 -40.04 -1.60
N ARG A 148 8.20 -40.65 -2.79
CA ARG A 148 7.80 -39.92 -4.00
C ARG A 148 6.47 -39.19 -3.81
N VAL A 149 5.46 -39.88 -3.27
CA VAL A 149 4.14 -39.27 -3.02
C VAL A 149 4.24 -38.18 -1.96
N ALA A 150 5.00 -38.39 -0.88
CA ALA A 150 5.18 -37.38 0.17
C ALA A 150 5.87 -36.11 -0.36
N GLU A 151 6.88 -36.23 -1.21
CA GLU A 151 7.54 -35.09 -1.87
C GLU A 151 6.55 -34.30 -2.72
N ARG A 152 5.70 -35.00 -3.50
CA ARG A 152 4.66 -34.36 -4.31
C ARG A 152 3.63 -33.63 -3.44
N VAL A 153 3.18 -34.25 -2.35
CA VAL A 153 2.27 -33.62 -1.38
C VAL A 153 2.89 -32.38 -0.75
N ALA A 154 4.18 -32.42 -0.40
CA ALA A 154 4.88 -31.28 0.17
C ALA A 154 4.95 -30.10 -0.82
N VAL A 155 5.25 -30.36 -2.09
CA VAL A 155 5.24 -29.34 -3.16
C VAL A 155 3.86 -28.70 -3.32
N LEU A 156 2.80 -29.52 -3.37
CA LEU A 156 1.43 -29.04 -3.51
C LEU A 156 0.99 -28.20 -2.31
N ARG A 157 1.28 -28.65 -1.09
CA ARG A 157 0.94 -27.92 0.13
C ARG A 157 1.69 -26.59 0.23
N GLY A 158 2.97 -26.56 -0.17
CA GLY A 158 3.74 -25.32 -0.30
C GLY A 158 3.09 -24.36 -1.29
N SER A 159 2.79 -24.83 -2.51
CA SER A 159 2.16 -23.99 -3.53
C SER A 159 0.77 -23.49 -3.12
N LEU A 160 -0.01 -24.28 -2.38
CA LEU A 160 -1.31 -23.87 -1.88
C LEU A 160 -1.17 -22.76 -0.85
N ASN A 161 -0.25 -22.90 0.11
CA ASN A 161 0.02 -21.88 1.11
C ASN A 161 0.46 -20.56 0.46
N ASP A 162 1.33 -20.63 -0.54
CA ASP A 162 1.78 -19.46 -1.30
C ASP A 162 0.62 -18.80 -2.05
N ALA A 163 -0.26 -19.60 -2.68
CA ALA A 163 -1.42 -19.09 -3.39
C ALA A 163 -2.42 -18.40 -2.44
N VAL A 164 -2.68 -18.98 -1.27
CA VAL A 164 -3.55 -18.40 -0.24
C VAL A 164 -2.95 -17.09 0.30
N ALA A 165 -1.64 -17.07 0.59
CA ALA A 165 -0.95 -15.87 1.04
C ALA A 165 -0.97 -14.77 -0.02
N ALA A 166 -0.74 -15.12 -1.29
CA ALA A 166 -0.81 -14.18 -2.40
C ALA A 166 -2.21 -13.59 -2.59
N LYS A 167 -3.26 -14.41 -2.48
CA LYS A 167 -4.65 -13.94 -2.55
C LYS A 167 -4.99 -12.99 -1.40
N ALA A 168 -4.62 -13.35 -0.17
CA ALA A 168 -4.83 -12.51 1.00
C ALA A 168 -4.10 -11.17 0.89
N ALA A 169 -2.85 -11.18 0.41
CA ALA A 169 -2.08 -9.96 0.15
C ALA A 169 -2.71 -9.08 -0.94
N ALA A 170 -3.20 -9.69 -2.03
CA ALA A 170 -3.89 -8.98 -3.10
C ALA A 170 -5.20 -8.33 -2.62
N ASP A 171 -5.99 -9.04 -1.82
CA ASP A 171 -7.24 -8.52 -1.25
C ASP A 171 -6.99 -7.38 -0.27
N ALA A 172 -5.98 -7.51 0.59
CA ALA A 172 -5.57 -6.46 1.52
C ALA A 172 -5.07 -5.21 0.78
N ALA A 173 -4.28 -5.38 -0.29
CA ALA A 173 -3.83 -4.28 -1.12
C ALA A 173 -4.99 -3.58 -1.84
N ALA A 174 -5.96 -4.35 -2.37
CA ALA A 174 -7.14 -3.80 -3.02
C ALA A 174 -8.03 -3.01 -2.05
N GLU A 175 -8.20 -3.50 -0.82
CA GLU A 175 -8.93 -2.78 0.23
C GLU A 175 -8.21 -1.50 0.66
N ALA A 176 -6.89 -1.56 0.88
CA ALA A 176 -6.10 -0.38 1.22
C ALA A 176 -6.19 0.70 0.12
N GLN A 177 -6.18 0.30 -1.16
CA GLN A 177 -6.37 1.22 -2.27
C GLN A 177 -7.76 1.86 -2.25
N ARG A 178 -8.84 1.08 -2.05
CA ARG A 178 -10.20 1.62 -1.95
C ARG A 178 -10.33 2.64 -0.81
N GLN A 179 -9.73 2.36 0.34
CA GLN A 179 -9.75 3.27 1.49
C GLN A 179 -8.98 4.56 1.20
N ALA A 180 -7.82 4.48 0.55
CA ALA A 180 -7.04 5.64 0.15
C ALA A 180 -7.80 6.52 -0.86
N GLU A 181 -8.45 5.92 -1.86
CA GLU A 181 -9.28 6.63 -2.84
C GLU A 181 -10.49 7.30 -2.18
N ALA A 182 -11.18 6.60 -1.27
CA ALA A 182 -12.29 7.17 -0.52
C ALA A 182 -11.87 8.34 0.38
N ALA A 183 -10.72 8.23 1.05
CA ALA A 183 -10.17 9.31 1.87
C ALA A 183 -9.78 10.54 1.03
N ALA A 184 -9.16 10.32 -0.13
CA ALA A 184 -8.81 11.39 -1.07
C ALA A 184 -10.07 12.08 -1.62
N ALA A 185 -11.10 11.33 -1.98
CA ALA A 185 -12.38 11.88 -2.44
C ALA A 185 -13.09 12.70 -1.34
N ALA A 186 -13.08 12.21 -0.10
CA ALA A 186 -13.66 12.92 1.04
C ALA A 186 -12.93 14.24 1.33
N GLU A 187 -11.59 14.27 1.25
CA GLU A 187 -10.83 15.51 1.39
C GLU A 187 -11.10 16.49 0.24
N ALA A 188 -11.14 16.02 -1.00
CA ALA A 188 -11.47 16.86 -2.15
C ALA A 188 -12.87 17.49 -2.01
N GLN A 189 -13.83 16.73 -1.49
CA GLN A 189 -15.17 17.24 -1.23
C GLN A 189 -15.18 18.31 -0.13
N ARG A 190 -14.47 18.08 0.98
CA ARG A 190 -14.33 19.11 2.05
C ARG A 190 -13.71 20.40 1.53
N GLN A 191 -12.66 20.29 0.72
CA GLN A 191 -12.00 21.46 0.13
C GLN A 191 -12.92 22.22 -0.81
N LYS A 192 -13.70 21.50 -1.63
CA LYS A 192 -14.70 22.11 -2.50
C LYS A 192 -15.79 22.82 -1.70
N GLU A 193 -16.33 22.19 -0.66
CA GLU A 193 -17.35 22.79 0.21
C GLU A 193 -16.82 24.03 0.95
N ALA A 194 -15.58 23.98 1.43
CA ALA A 194 -14.91 25.12 2.06
C ALA A 194 -14.71 26.28 1.06
N ALA A 195 -14.27 25.98 -0.17
CA ALA A 195 -14.12 26.98 -1.22
C ALA A 195 -15.47 27.59 -1.63
N GLU A 196 -16.53 26.79 -1.74
CA GLU A 196 -17.88 27.26 -2.01
C GLU A 196 -18.43 28.12 -0.86
N ALA A 197 -18.16 27.75 0.39
CA ALA A 197 -18.54 28.55 1.55
C ALA A 197 -17.83 29.90 1.58
N LEU A 198 -16.52 29.91 1.31
CA LEU A 198 -15.75 31.15 1.17
C LEU A 198 -16.27 32.01 0.02
N ALA A 199 -16.55 31.40 -1.14
CA ALA A 199 -17.08 32.09 -2.31
C ALA A 199 -18.45 32.74 -2.04
N ARG A 200 -19.33 32.10 -1.27
CA ARG A 200 -20.61 32.71 -0.86
C ARG A 200 -20.39 34.00 -0.07
N VAL A 201 -19.48 34.00 0.91
CA VAL A 201 -19.21 35.18 1.74
C VAL A 201 -18.42 36.27 0.98
N ASN A 202 -17.61 35.89 0.00
CA ASN A 202 -16.84 36.80 -0.86
C ASN A 202 -17.67 37.49 -1.96
N THR A 203 -18.95 37.72 -1.71
CA THR A 203 -19.83 38.55 -2.54
C THR A 203 -20.37 39.71 -1.70
N PRO A 204 -20.70 40.88 -2.28
CA PRO A 204 -21.30 41.98 -1.51
C PRO A 204 -22.53 41.56 -0.72
N GLU A 205 -23.38 40.72 -1.29
CA GLU A 205 -24.60 40.20 -0.66
C GLU A 205 -24.26 39.23 0.47
N GLY A 206 -23.42 38.22 0.23
CA GLY A 206 -23.02 37.26 1.27
C GLY A 206 -22.21 37.88 2.39
N ALA A 207 -21.40 38.90 2.09
CA ALA A 207 -20.70 39.72 3.07
C ALA A 207 -21.68 40.46 3.99
N LYS A 208 -22.75 41.04 3.44
CA LYS A 208 -23.82 41.69 4.23
C LYS A 208 -24.54 40.69 5.12
N GLU A 209 -24.92 39.53 4.59
CA GLU A 209 -25.58 38.47 5.37
C GLU A 209 -24.71 37.97 6.54
N PHE A 210 -23.42 37.73 6.26
CA PHE A 210 -22.46 37.36 7.30
C PHE A 210 -22.29 38.48 8.34
N ALA A 211 -22.13 39.73 7.89
CA ALA A 211 -22.00 40.87 8.80
C ALA A 211 -23.24 41.07 9.68
N GLN A 212 -24.45 40.87 9.14
CA GLN A 212 -25.69 41.02 9.90
C GLN A 212 -25.78 39.99 11.02
N SER A 213 -25.57 38.71 10.70
CA SER A 213 -25.64 37.63 11.70
C SER A 213 -24.53 37.79 12.73
N TYR A 214 -23.29 38.02 12.30
CA TYR A 214 -22.16 38.18 13.19
C TYR A 214 -22.28 39.44 14.08
N ALA A 215 -22.77 40.56 13.55
CA ALA A 215 -22.99 41.78 14.33
C ALA A 215 -24.06 41.59 15.42
N ALA A 216 -25.15 40.90 15.09
CA ALA A 216 -26.21 40.58 16.05
C ALA A 216 -25.68 39.64 17.15
N ASP A 217 -25.00 38.56 16.76
CA ASP A 217 -24.53 37.53 17.69
C ASP A 217 -23.42 38.05 18.63
N GLN A 218 -22.51 38.89 18.12
CA GLN A 218 -21.30 39.26 18.85
C GLN A 218 -21.38 40.61 19.55
N TYR A 219 -22.20 41.53 19.05
CA TYR A 219 -22.29 42.89 19.57
C TYR A 219 -23.70 43.26 20.02
N GLY A 220 -24.69 42.39 19.79
CA GLY A 220 -26.11 42.70 20.04
C GLY A 220 -26.65 43.79 19.12
N TRP A 221 -25.97 44.07 18.01
CA TRP A 221 -26.36 45.10 17.06
C TRP A 221 -27.45 44.58 16.13
N GLY A 222 -28.66 45.10 16.32
CA GLY A 222 -29.84 44.76 15.53
C GLY A 222 -29.88 45.44 14.16
N SER A 223 -31.05 45.32 13.52
CA SER A 223 -31.28 45.87 12.17
C SER A 223 -31.10 47.38 12.07
N ASP A 224 -31.32 48.12 13.17
CA ASP A 224 -31.11 49.56 13.26
C ASP A 224 -29.64 49.91 13.04
N GLN A 225 -28.73 49.25 13.78
CA GLN A 225 -27.28 49.44 13.63
C GLN A 225 -26.79 48.89 12.29
N PHE A 226 -27.32 47.75 11.86
CA PHE A 226 -26.93 47.14 10.59
C PHE A 226 -27.26 48.05 9.40
N SER A 227 -28.36 48.79 9.42
CA SER A 227 -28.68 49.75 8.35
C SER A 227 -27.60 50.83 8.18
N CYS A 228 -27.07 51.36 9.29
CA CYS A 228 -25.96 52.32 9.28
C CYS A 228 -24.65 51.69 8.77
N LEU A 229 -24.38 50.44 9.16
CA LEU A 229 -23.23 49.69 8.68
C LEU A 229 -23.27 49.50 7.15
N VAL A 230 -24.45 49.16 6.61
CA VAL A 230 -24.68 49.04 5.17
C VAL A 230 -24.36 50.34 4.45
N SER A 231 -24.84 51.48 4.93
CA SER A 231 -24.51 52.78 4.33
C SER A 231 -23.01 53.08 4.42
N LEU A 232 -22.40 52.88 5.58
CA LEU A 232 -20.97 53.14 5.81
C LEU A 232 -20.10 52.32 4.85
N TRP A 233 -20.18 50.99 4.88
CA TRP A 233 -19.31 50.15 4.06
C TRP A 233 -19.67 50.15 2.57
N THR A 234 -20.90 50.55 2.20
CA THR A 234 -21.22 50.84 0.79
C THR A 234 -20.42 52.04 0.30
N LYS A 235 -20.33 53.11 1.10
CA LYS A 235 -19.52 54.29 0.77
C LYS A 235 -18.03 53.97 0.73
N GLU A 236 -17.53 53.17 1.68
CA GLU A 236 -16.10 52.83 1.78
C GLU A 236 -15.59 51.96 0.63
N SER A 237 -16.32 50.89 0.29
CA SER A 237 -15.81 49.83 -0.60
C SER A 237 -16.86 49.23 -1.52
N GLY A 238 -18.13 49.62 -1.39
CA GLY A 238 -19.23 48.91 -2.03
C GLY A 238 -19.36 47.46 -1.53
N TRP A 239 -18.90 47.17 -0.30
CA TRP A 239 -18.81 45.81 0.26
C TRP A 239 -17.86 44.87 -0.51
N ASN A 240 -16.94 45.41 -1.32
CA ASN A 240 -15.95 44.61 -2.04
C ASN A 240 -14.74 44.27 -1.14
N TYR A 241 -14.53 42.99 -0.86
CA TYR A 241 -13.38 42.52 -0.08
C TYR A 241 -12.03 42.72 -0.77
N GLN A 242 -12.03 42.92 -2.09
CA GLN A 242 -10.84 43.26 -2.88
C GLN A 242 -10.68 44.77 -3.09
N ALA A 243 -11.51 45.60 -2.44
CA ALA A 243 -11.37 47.04 -2.55
C ALA A 243 -9.98 47.48 -2.09
N TYR A 244 -9.37 48.35 -2.88
CA TYR A 244 -8.05 48.90 -2.61
C TYR A 244 -8.01 50.32 -3.17
N ASN A 245 -7.56 51.27 -2.35
CA ASN A 245 -7.40 52.65 -2.80
C ASN A 245 -5.91 53.05 -2.86
N PRO A 246 -5.55 54.13 -3.59
CA PRO A 246 -4.15 54.57 -3.72
C PRO A 246 -3.46 54.94 -2.41
N SER A 247 -4.21 55.30 -1.35
CA SER A 247 -3.64 55.57 -0.02
C SER A 247 -3.30 54.30 0.76
N GLY A 248 -3.64 53.12 0.22
CA GLY A 248 -3.34 51.81 0.81
C GLY A 248 -4.44 51.24 1.71
N ALA A 249 -5.59 51.91 1.80
CA ALA A 249 -6.73 51.38 2.53
C ALA A 249 -7.36 50.22 1.76
N THR A 250 -7.61 49.12 2.47
CA THR A 250 -7.92 47.81 1.87
C THR A 250 -9.17 47.17 2.46
N GLY A 251 -9.92 46.47 1.61
CA GLY A 251 -11.01 45.58 1.97
C GLY A 251 -12.32 46.30 2.30
N ILE A 252 -13.31 45.52 2.74
CA ILE A 252 -14.65 46.01 3.10
C ILE A 252 -14.60 47.22 4.04
N PRO A 253 -13.83 47.19 5.15
CA PRO A 253 -13.80 48.32 6.10
C PRO A 253 -12.79 49.41 5.71
N GLN A 254 -12.11 49.30 4.55
CA GLN A 254 -11.04 50.21 4.13
C GLN A 254 -9.97 50.41 5.22
N SER A 255 -9.41 49.32 5.75
CA SER A 255 -8.37 49.37 6.80
C SER A 255 -7.06 49.97 6.28
N LEU A 256 -6.48 50.91 7.04
CA LEU A 256 -5.16 51.49 6.76
C LEU A 256 -4.17 51.29 7.93
N PRO A 257 -3.08 50.51 7.76
CA PRO A 257 -2.84 49.57 6.67
C PRO A 257 -3.78 48.35 6.73
N GLY A 258 -3.99 47.68 5.58
CA GLY A 258 -4.80 46.46 5.50
C GLY A 258 -4.33 45.33 6.41
N SER A 259 -3.02 45.23 6.67
CA SER A 259 -2.39 44.20 7.50
C SER A 259 -2.90 44.15 8.95
N LYS A 260 -3.57 45.20 9.45
CA LYS A 260 -4.24 45.19 10.75
C LYS A 260 -5.29 44.07 10.85
N MET A 261 -5.92 43.70 9.73
CA MET A 261 -6.91 42.63 9.68
C MET A 261 -6.34 41.24 9.93
N ALA A 262 -5.01 41.04 9.80
CA ALA A 262 -4.34 39.77 10.11
C ALA A 262 -4.54 39.33 11.57
N THR A 263 -4.83 40.28 12.47
CA THR A 263 -5.18 39.97 13.88
C THR A 263 -6.42 39.09 14.04
N PHE A 264 -7.27 39.00 13.00
CA PHE A 264 -8.47 38.15 12.98
C PHE A 264 -8.34 36.92 12.08
N GLY A 265 -7.26 36.82 11.32
CA GLY A 265 -6.99 35.70 10.41
C GLY A 265 -5.96 36.04 9.36
N ASP A 266 -5.01 35.13 9.11
CA ASP A 266 -3.96 35.30 8.10
C ASP A 266 -4.53 35.35 6.67
N ASP A 267 -5.77 34.89 6.47
CA ASP A 267 -6.51 34.86 5.21
C ASP A 267 -7.26 36.15 4.88
N TRP A 268 -7.05 37.23 5.64
CA TRP A 268 -7.79 38.50 5.53
C TRP A 268 -7.81 39.10 4.12
N GLN A 269 -6.80 38.84 3.29
CA GLN A 269 -6.75 39.33 1.91
C GLN A 269 -7.77 38.65 0.99
N THR A 270 -8.17 37.42 1.32
CA THR A 270 -9.03 36.58 0.48
C THR A 270 -10.33 36.18 1.16
N ASN A 271 -10.57 36.65 2.39
CA ASN A 271 -11.73 36.27 3.19
C ASN A 271 -12.50 37.50 3.70
N ALA A 272 -13.64 37.79 3.08
CA ALA A 272 -14.54 38.85 3.49
C ALA A 272 -15.00 38.71 4.95
N ALA A 273 -15.21 37.50 5.46
CA ALA A 273 -15.59 37.27 6.85
C ALA A 273 -14.52 37.80 7.82
N THR A 274 -13.24 37.53 7.53
CA THR A 274 -12.11 38.01 8.34
C THR A 274 -12.07 39.54 8.36
N GLN A 275 -12.28 40.18 7.20
CA GLN A 275 -12.34 41.64 7.11
C GLN A 275 -13.51 42.23 7.89
N ILE A 276 -14.69 41.60 7.80
CA ILE A 276 -15.90 42.01 8.53
C ILE A 276 -15.69 41.91 10.04
N LYS A 277 -15.13 40.81 10.54
CA LYS A 277 -14.86 40.63 11.98
C LYS A 277 -13.97 41.75 12.53
N TRP A 278 -12.86 42.02 11.84
CA TRP A 278 -11.97 43.11 12.22
C TRP A 278 -12.65 44.47 12.11
N GLY A 279 -13.43 44.71 11.05
CA GLY A 279 -14.13 45.98 10.83
C GLY A 279 -15.18 46.27 11.91
N LEU A 280 -15.94 45.25 12.33
CA LEU A 280 -16.91 45.38 13.42
C LEU A 280 -16.22 45.61 14.77
N ASP A 281 -15.12 44.93 15.05
CA ASP A 281 -14.30 45.17 16.25
C ASP A 281 -13.76 46.61 16.27
N TYR A 282 -13.26 47.10 15.14
CA TYR A 282 -12.79 48.47 15.01
C TYR A 282 -13.89 49.48 15.27
N ILE A 283 -15.09 49.27 14.72
CA ILE A 283 -16.26 50.12 14.96
C ILE A 283 -16.62 50.13 16.45
N SER A 284 -16.67 48.96 17.09
CA SER A 284 -16.97 48.82 18.51
C SER A 284 -15.99 49.61 19.37
N ARG A 285 -14.68 49.46 19.14
CA ARG A 285 -13.65 50.14 19.94
C ARG A 285 -13.52 51.64 19.65
N GLY A 286 -13.70 52.04 18.39
CA GLY A 286 -13.46 53.42 17.96
C GLY A 286 -14.67 54.34 18.06
N TYR A 287 -15.87 53.81 17.78
CA TYR A 287 -17.09 54.60 17.65
C TYR A 287 -18.21 54.11 18.57
N GLY A 288 -18.07 52.95 19.20
CA GLY A 288 -19.08 52.32 20.03
C GLY A 288 -20.17 51.60 19.23
N THR A 289 -20.70 52.21 18.17
CA THR A 289 -21.76 51.61 17.33
C THR A 289 -21.62 51.95 15.84
N PRO A 290 -22.18 51.13 14.93
CA PRO A 290 -22.21 51.44 13.49
C PRO A 290 -22.88 52.76 13.16
N CYS A 291 -23.98 53.12 13.83
CA CYS A 291 -24.63 54.40 13.58
C CYS A 291 -23.78 55.59 14.04
N SER A 292 -23.07 55.49 15.17
CA SER A 292 -22.11 56.51 15.59
C SER A 292 -20.98 56.69 14.56
N ALA A 293 -20.45 55.57 14.02
CA ALA A 293 -19.44 55.60 12.96
C ALA A 293 -19.98 56.25 11.67
N TRP A 294 -21.21 55.91 11.27
CA TRP A 294 -21.86 56.48 10.08
C TRP A 294 -22.14 57.98 10.23
N SER A 295 -22.62 58.43 11.39
CA SER A 295 -22.80 59.86 11.67
C SER A 295 -21.47 60.63 11.61
N HIS A 296 -20.39 60.03 12.13
CA HIS A 296 -19.05 60.62 12.02
C HIS A 296 -18.57 60.72 10.57
N SER A 297 -18.78 59.67 9.77
CA SER A 297 -18.44 59.65 8.33
C SER A 297 -19.17 60.76 7.58
N GLN A 298 -20.48 60.94 7.80
CA GLN A 298 -21.27 62.00 7.15
C GLN A 298 -20.83 63.41 7.56
N ALA A 299 -20.46 63.62 8.83
CA ALA A 299 -20.01 64.93 9.31
C ALA A 299 -18.64 65.35 8.72
N THR A 300 -17.80 64.38 8.35
CA THR A 300 -16.46 64.62 7.80
C THR A 300 -16.47 64.79 6.28
N ASP A 301 -17.58 64.43 5.62
CA ASP A 301 -17.74 64.39 4.16
C ASP A 301 -18.25 65.70 3.54
N TRP A 302 -17.92 66.85 4.11
CA TRP A 302 -18.27 68.14 3.51
C TRP A 302 -17.39 68.41 2.27
N TYR A 303 -17.68 67.75 1.13
CA TYR A 303 -17.41 68.22 -0.24
C TYR A 303 -18.28 67.50 -1.28
#